data_AF-A0A1N6IG15-F1
#
_entry.id   AF-A0A1N6IG15-F1
#
_cell.length_a   1.000
_cell.length_b   1.000
_cell.length_c   1.000
_cell.angle_alpha   90.00
_cell.angle_beta   90.00
_cell.angle_gamma   90.00
#
_symmetry.space_group_name_H-M   'P 1'
#
loop_
_entity.id
_entity.type
_entity.pdbx_description
1 polymer ?
#
loop_
_entity_poly.entity_id
_entity_poly.type
_entity_poly.pdbx_seq_one_letter_code
_entity_poly.pdbx_strand_id
1 'polypeptide(L)'
;MSNIFFHTRSFHPDANFGAGGLGFEGDDRDFSFATGDSSRIFHWVEIDLQAGQVVGLDCDSYPSANAIAHRVLNAPGDAVEVITQNTPLPDITVPDAPPMANDYSEPRKKPRHEEHYSITAYTEDGDQTANITIKYAGKNFAFYFADTDIGHDILGGPNSNEARDDVGSADDGWIPYNGVVPDLDVTNQLFLHLDRANGKAQVQMTMTGDGFPNAESFIIAGGDTLGLATHIRTGTAITQLPGGRAIRMCMTQLSDVDWTAQDTLGSNLTANAVFDYMSFSTTEVAEGEMSRVALNRAHLGRAATGNLLRNIQDHLPIPSPRNYEWLWE
;
A
#
# COMPACT_ATOMS: atom_id res chain seq x y z
N MET A 1 16.30 -25.26 -2.92
CA MET A 1 15.02 -24.70 -3.38
C MET A 1 15.33 -23.43 -4.15
N SER A 2 14.72 -23.22 -5.33
CA SER A 2 15.13 -22.17 -6.28
C SER A 2 14.26 -20.92 -6.21
N ASN A 3 12.97 -21.06 -5.89
CA ASN A 3 12.01 -19.96 -6.04
C ASN A 3 11.70 -19.30 -4.70
N ILE A 4 11.68 -17.98 -4.72
CA ILE A 4 11.17 -17.14 -3.64
C ILE A 4 10.12 -16.19 -4.19
N PHE A 5 9.20 -15.78 -3.34
CA PHE A 5 8.15 -14.83 -3.69
C PHE A 5 8.29 -13.59 -2.83
N PHE A 6 8.50 -12.44 -3.46
CA PHE A 6 8.45 -11.16 -2.78
C PHE A 6 7.05 -10.58 -2.93
N HIS A 7 6.36 -10.42 -1.80
CA HIS A 7 5.01 -9.88 -1.76
C HIS A 7 5.05 -8.54 -1.03
N THR A 8 4.43 -7.52 -1.62
CA THR A 8 4.18 -6.23 -0.99
C THR A 8 2.73 -5.83 -1.20
N ARG A 9 2.13 -5.15 -0.23
CA ARG A 9 0.76 -4.66 -0.35
C ARG A 9 0.48 -3.48 0.54
N SER A 10 -0.51 -2.69 0.14
CA SER A 10 -1.09 -1.60 0.92
C SER A 10 -2.54 -1.89 1.26
N PHE A 11 -2.94 -1.61 2.49
CA PHE A 11 -4.30 -1.91 2.99
C PHE A 11 -4.75 -0.87 4.01
N HIS A 12 -6.06 -0.72 4.18
CA HIS A 12 -6.64 0.11 5.23
C HIS A 12 -7.17 -0.75 6.37
N PRO A 13 -6.72 -0.56 7.62
CA PRO A 13 -7.00 -1.51 8.70
C PRO A 13 -8.47 -1.51 9.15
N ASP A 14 -9.16 -0.37 9.04
CA ASP A 14 -10.56 -0.26 9.44
C ASP A 14 -11.50 -0.60 8.27
N ALA A 15 -12.72 -1.07 8.58
CA ALA A 15 -13.78 -1.33 7.60
C ALA A 15 -14.15 -0.11 6.73
N ASN A 16 -13.84 1.11 7.18
CA ASN A 16 -13.94 2.31 6.35
C ASN A 16 -12.83 3.32 6.68
N PHE A 17 -12.56 4.21 5.74
CA PHE A 17 -11.52 5.23 5.84
C PHE A 17 -11.94 6.45 6.68
N GLY A 18 -13.08 6.38 7.37
CA GLY A 18 -13.67 7.50 8.09
C GLY A 18 -14.01 8.69 7.19
N ALA A 19 -14.18 9.86 7.81
CA ALA A 19 -14.44 11.10 7.08
C ALA A 19 -13.20 11.58 6.30
N GLY A 20 -12.00 11.28 6.83
CA GLY A 20 -10.72 11.66 6.23
C GLY A 20 -10.36 10.92 4.93
N GLY A 21 -11.00 9.77 4.67
CA GLY A 21 -10.96 9.12 3.37
C GLY A 21 -12.35 8.94 2.76
N LEU A 22 -13.21 9.94 2.93
CA LEU A 22 -14.45 10.10 2.15
C LEU A 22 -15.40 8.89 2.20
N GLY A 23 -15.32 8.08 3.27
CA GLY A 23 -16.17 6.91 3.48
C GLY A 23 -15.92 5.72 2.57
N PHE A 24 -14.72 5.60 1.98
CA PHE A 24 -14.33 4.36 1.29
C PHE A 24 -14.30 3.18 2.25
N GLU A 25 -14.68 2.01 1.74
CA GLU A 25 -14.49 0.74 2.42
C GLU A 25 -12.99 0.41 2.51
N GLY A 26 -12.57 -0.02 3.68
CA GLY A 26 -11.24 -0.54 3.92
C GLY A 26 -11.22 -2.05 3.95
N ASP A 27 -10.11 -2.58 4.45
CA ASP A 27 -9.80 -4.01 4.43
C ASP A 27 -10.24 -4.73 5.72
N ASP A 28 -10.62 -3.98 6.75
CA ASP A 28 -11.10 -4.49 8.06
C ASP A 28 -10.22 -5.62 8.62
N ARG A 29 -8.91 -5.37 8.68
CA ARG A 29 -7.93 -6.38 9.09
C ARG A 29 -6.70 -5.79 9.75
N ASP A 30 -6.00 -6.64 10.48
CA ASP A 30 -4.66 -6.37 10.99
C ASP A 30 -3.57 -6.70 9.96
N PHE A 31 -2.31 -6.43 10.34
CA PHE A 31 -1.15 -6.93 9.61
C PHE A 31 -1.20 -8.45 9.51
N SER A 32 -0.79 -8.97 8.36
CA SER A 32 -0.77 -10.40 8.10
C SER A 32 0.19 -10.69 6.95
N PHE A 33 0.80 -11.86 6.98
CA PHE A 33 1.63 -12.34 5.88
C PHE A 33 0.95 -13.47 5.09
N ALA A 34 -0.37 -13.63 5.25
CA ALA A 34 -1.16 -14.50 4.38
C ALA A 34 -1.45 -13.79 3.06
N THR A 35 -1.20 -14.45 1.93
CA THR A 35 -1.34 -13.86 0.59
C THR A 35 -2.80 -13.61 0.18
N GLY A 36 -3.76 -14.24 0.86
CA GLY A 36 -5.19 -14.13 0.56
C GLY A 36 -5.92 -12.98 1.24
N ASP A 37 -5.27 -12.23 2.15
CA ASP A 37 -5.96 -11.10 2.78
C ASP A 37 -6.12 -9.93 1.81
N SER A 38 -7.22 -9.20 1.96
CA SER A 38 -7.55 -8.09 1.09
C SER A 38 -6.51 -6.97 1.17
N SER A 39 -6.42 -6.18 0.11
CA SER A 39 -5.54 -5.03 0.04
C SER A 39 -6.07 -4.04 -0.98
N ARG A 40 -5.74 -2.77 -0.79
CA ARG A 40 -5.95 -1.74 -1.80
C ARG A 40 -5.08 -2.04 -3.00
N ILE A 41 -3.77 -2.21 -2.86
CA ILE A 41 -2.90 -2.67 -3.96
C ILE A 41 -2.02 -3.78 -3.41
N PHE A 42 -1.79 -4.83 -4.19
CA PHE A 42 -0.71 -5.78 -3.94
C PHE A 42 0.15 -5.96 -5.18
N HIS A 43 1.41 -6.29 -4.94
CA HIS A 43 2.36 -6.69 -5.96
C HIS A 43 3.10 -7.95 -5.50
N TRP A 44 3.29 -8.86 -6.45
CA TRP A 44 3.88 -10.17 -6.26
C TRP A 44 4.96 -10.39 -7.30
N VAL A 45 6.15 -10.77 -6.85
CA VAL A 45 7.28 -11.11 -7.75
C VAL A 45 7.80 -12.50 -7.40
N GLU A 46 7.71 -13.42 -8.34
CA GLU A 46 8.35 -14.73 -8.27
C GLU A 46 9.76 -14.65 -8.85
N ILE A 47 10.74 -14.98 -8.02
CA ILE A 47 12.17 -14.94 -8.34
C ILE A 47 12.69 -16.38 -8.34
N ASP A 48 13.17 -16.84 -9.49
CA ASP A 48 13.92 -18.08 -9.60
C ASP A 48 15.41 -17.78 -9.43
N LEU A 49 15.91 -18.05 -8.22
CA LEU A 49 17.30 -17.85 -7.85
C LEU A 49 18.23 -18.85 -8.55
N GLN A 50 17.75 -20.01 -9.00
CA GLN A 50 18.59 -20.96 -9.73
C GLN A 50 18.76 -20.54 -11.19
N ALA A 51 17.70 -20.02 -11.81
CA ALA A 51 17.77 -19.43 -13.14
C ALA A 51 18.37 -18.01 -13.13
N GLY A 52 18.41 -17.35 -11.96
CA GLY A 52 18.91 -15.98 -11.81
C GLY A 52 18.00 -14.95 -12.48
N GLN A 53 16.68 -15.13 -12.40
CA GLN A 53 15.72 -14.29 -13.09
C GLN A 53 14.39 -14.16 -12.33
N VAL A 54 13.62 -13.12 -12.66
CA VAL A 54 12.19 -13.03 -12.31
C VAL A 54 11.41 -13.87 -13.31
N VAL A 55 10.52 -14.74 -12.82
CA VAL A 55 9.73 -15.67 -13.66
C VAL A 55 8.24 -15.43 -13.61
N GLY A 56 7.76 -14.65 -12.64
CA GLY A 56 6.35 -14.31 -12.49
C GLY A 56 6.19 -12.97 -11.82
N LEU A 57 5.18 -12.21 -12.25
CA LEU A 57 4.84 -10.92 -11.68
C LEU A 57 3.33 -10.73 -11.74
N ASP A 58 2.75 -10.21 -10.67
CA ASP A 58 1.36 -9.80 -10.64
C ASP A 58 1.21 -8.49 -9.83
N CYS A 59 0.33 -7.62 -10.28
CA CYS A 59 -0.01 -6.37 -9.60
C CYS A 59 -1.51 -6.15 -9.75
N ASP A 60 -2.23 -6.23 -8.64
CA ASP A 60 -3.69 -6.10 -8.67
C ASP A 60 -4.23 -5.49 -7.38
N SER A 61 -5.56 -5.42 -7.31
CA SER A 61 -6.31 -4.79 -6.23
C SER A 61 -7.52 -5.63 -5.87
N TYR A 62 -7.86 -5.65 -4.58
CA TYR A 62 -9.21 -6.05 -4.19
C TYR A 62 -10.16 -4.88 -4.43
N PRO A 63 -11.38 -5.11 -4.93
CA PRO A 63 -12.37 -4.04 -5.11
C PRO A 63 -12.63 -3.27 -3.82
N SER A 64 -12.87 -1.97 -3.98
CA SER A 64 -13.36 -1.09 -2.93
C SER A 64 -14.77 -0.64 -3.30
N ALA A 65 -15.59 -0.32 -2.30
CA ALA A 65 -16.82 0.43 -2.51
C ALA A 65 -16.85 1.68 -1.61
N ASN A 66 -17.81 2.57 -1.86
CA ASN A 66 -18.03 3.73 -0.99
C ASN A 66 -19.36 3.59 -0.23
N ALA A 67 -19.26 3.45 1.10
CA ALA A 67 -20.41 3.21 1.98
C ALA A 67 -21.30 4.46 2.18
N ILE A 68 -20.79 5.68 1.91
CA ILE A 68 -21.55 6.92 2.06
C ILE A 68 -22.62 7.05 0.96
N ALA A 69 -22.36 6.59 -0.27
CA ALA A 69 -23.40 6.57 -1.32
C ALA A 69 -24.65 5.87 -0.82
N HIS A 70 -24.49 4.67 -0.27
CA HIS A 70 -25.62 3.85 0.11
C HIS A 70 -26.46 4.50 1.22
N ARG A 71 -25.85 5.24 2.16
CA ARG A 71 -26.60 5.94 3.23
C ARG A 71 -27.27 7.23 2.78
N VAL A 72 -26.59 8.07 1.99
CA VAL A 72 -27.15 9.35 1.55
C VAL A 72 -28.25 9.17 0.50
N LEU A 73 -28.14 8.14 -0.34
CA LEU A 73 -29.06 7.92 -1.46
C LEU A 73 -30.20 6.96 -1.12
N ASN A 74 -29.96 5.92 -0.30
CA ASN A 74 -30.98 4.91 0.01
C ASN A 74 -31.65 5.08 1.37
N ALA A 75 -31.22 6.05 2.20
CA ALA A 75 -31.90 6.40 3.45
C ALA A 75 -32.31 7.90 3.52
N PRO A 76 -33.09 8.42 2.54
CA PRO A 76 -33.66 9.76 2.67
C PRO A 76 -34.63 9.88 3.86
N GLY A 77 -35.15 8.76 4.39
CA GLY A 77 -36.12 8.75 5.50
C GLY A 77 -35.64 9.43 6.79
N ASP A 78 -34.37 9.29 7.16
CA ASP A 78 -33.86 9.78 8.45
C ASP A 78 -33.36 11.24 8.39
N ALA A 79 -32.95 11.73 7.22
CA ALA A 79 -32.52 13.12 7.03
C ALA A 79 -33.69 14.07 6.70
N VAL A 80 -34.76 13.55 6.08
CA VAL A 80 -35.97 14.33 5.74
C VAL A 80 -36.70 14.76 7.02
N GLU A 81 -36.74 13.94 8.07
CA GLU A 81 -37.47 14.26 9.31
C GLU A 81 -36.90 15.47 10.07
N VAL A 82 -35.59 15.77 9.92
CA VAL A 82 -34.92 16.90 10.57
C VAL A 82 -35.08 18.21 9.77
N ILE A 83 -35.32 18.14 8.45
CA ILE A 83 -35.35 19.33 7.57
C ILE A 83 -36.79 19.73 7.18
N THR A 84 -37.77 18.82 7.15
CA THR A 84 -39.09 19.10 6.56
C THR A 84 -40.19 19.51 7.54
N GLN A 85 -39.87 20.14 8.68
CA GLN A 85 -40.96 20.62 9.54
C GLN A 85 -41.76 21.80 8.97
N ASN A 86 -41.34 22.50 7.90
CA ASN A 86 -42.10 23.68 7.42
C ASN A 86 -42.14 23.97 5.90
N THR A 87 -41.66 23.08 5.00
CA THR A 87 -41.89 23.27 3.55
C THR A 87 -41.91 21.94 2.82
N PRO A 88 -43.00 21.58 2.10
CA PRO A 88 -42.99 20.43 1.22
C PRO A 88 -42.03 20.72 0.06
N LEU A 89 -40.91 20.00 0.01
CA LEU A 89 -40.06 19.99 -1.17
C LEU A 89 -40.79 19.25 -2.29
N PRO A 90 -40.61 19.65 -3.56
CA PRO A 90 -41.10 18.87 -4.69
C PRO A 90 -40.50 17.45 -4.63
N ASP A 91 -41.25 16.49 -5.17
CA ASP A 91 -40.86 15.08 -5.24
C ASP A 91 -39.63 14.94 -6.15
N ILE A 92 -38.44 15.11 -5.57
CA ILE A 92 -37.16 14.92 -6.27
C ILE A 92 -36.88 13.42 -6.21
N THR A 93 -37.25 12.72 -7.27
CA THR A 93 -36.74 11.38 -7.52
C THR A 93 -35.27 11.54 -7.89
N VAL A 94 -34.38 11.33 -6.92
CA VAL A 94 -32.95 11.19 -7.21
C VAL A 94 -32.82 9.88 -7.97
N PRO A 95 -32.29 9.87 -9.21
CA PRO A 95 -32.03 8.62 -9.92
C PRO A 95 -31.16 7.72 -9.04
N ASP A 96 -31.39 6.41 -9.08
CA ASP A 96 -30.52 5.45 -8.40
C ASP A 96 -29.07 5.77 -8.80
N ALA A 97 -28.28 6.12 -7.80
CA ALA A 97 -26.87 6.35 -8.01
C ALA A 97 -26.22 5.07 -8.55
N PRO A 98 -25.36 5.16 -9.58
CA PRO A 98 -24.58 4.00 -9.98
C PRO A 98 -23.80 3.47 -8.76
N PRO A 99 -23.64 2.15 -8.63
CA PRO A 99 -22.85 1.57 -7.55
C PRO A 99 -21.44 2.15 -7.60
N MET A 100 -20.99 2.72 -6.49
CA MET A 100 -19.61 3.19 -6.33
C MET A 100 -18.75 1.97 -5.98
N ALA A 101 -18.36 1.18 -6.98
CA ALA A 101 -17.57 -0.04 -6.82
C ALA A 101 -16.58 -0.22 -7.97
N ASN A 102 -15.29 -0.37 -7.66
CA ASN A 102 -14.24 -0.44 -8.67
C ASN A 102 -14.46 -1.59 -9.66
N ASP A 103 -14.47 -1.26 -10.95
CA ASP A 103 -14.48 -2.21 -12.06
C ASP A 103 -13.06 -2.36 -12.64
N TYR A 104 -12.36 -3.43 -12.26
CA TYR A 104 -11.04 -3.76 -12.80
C TYR A 104 -11.08 -4.65 -14.05
N SER A 105 -12.25 -4.78 -14.71
CA SER A 105 -12.35 -5.54 -15.97
C SER A 105 -11.55 -4.91 -17.11
N GLU A 106 -11.29 -3.60 -17.03
CA GLU A 106 -10.49 -2.86 -18.00
C GLU A 106 -9.04 -2.67 -17.50
N PRO A 107 -8.01 -3.04 -18.28
CA PRO A 107 -6.61 -2.90 -17.87
C PRO A 107 -6.22 -1.49 -17.40
N ARG A 108 -6.77 -0.45 -18.03
CA ARG A 108 -6.49 0.96 -17.68
C ARG A 108 -6.96 1.37 -16.28
N LYS A 109 -7.88 0.60 -15.70
CA LYS A 109 -8.44 0.80 -14.34
C LYS A 109 -7.66 0.02 -13.27
N LYS A 110 -6.75 -0.87 -13.67
CA LYS A 110 -5.89 -1.63 -12.74
C LYS A 110 -4.76 -0.76 -12.18
N PRO A 111 -4.17 -1.15 -11.04
CA PRO A 111 -2.94 -0.53 -10.55
C PRO A 111 -1.83 -0.54 -11.60
N ARG A 112 -1.07 0.54 -11.63
CA ARG A 112 0.18 0.65 -12.40
C ARG A 112 1.33 0.12 -11.55
N HIS A 113 2.36 -0.37 -12.22
CA HIS A 113 3.58 -0.79 -11.55
C HIS A 113 4.79 -0.60 -12.45
N GLU A 114 5.95 -0.42 -11.82
CA GLU A 114 7.26 -0.38 -12.45
C GLU A 114 8.19 -1.32 -11.67
N GLU A 115 8.96 -2.12 -12.41
CA GLU A 115 9.92 -3.04 -11.83
C GLU A 115 11.30 -2.87 -12.45
N HIS A 116 12.30 -2.90 -11.57
CA HIS A 116 13.69 -3.00 -11.95
C HIS A 116 14.34 -4.10 -11.14
N TYR A 117 14.95 -5.07 -11.83
CA TYR A 117 15.63 -6.17 -11.18
C TYR A 117 16.99 -6.45 -11.79
N SER A 118 17.92 -6.87 -10.95
CA SER A 118 19.24 -7.35 -11.33
C SER A 118 19.59 -8.52 -10.42
N ILE A 119 19.71 -9.71 -11.00
CA ILE A 119 20.01 -10.95 -10.28
C ILE A 119 21.25 -11.55 -10.92
N THR A 120 22.26 -11.86 -10.11
CA THR A 120 23.46 -12.51 -10.64
C THR A 120 23.19 -13.99 -10.92
N ALA A 121 23.95 -14.53 -11.88
CA ALA A 121 23.85 -15.94 -12.24
C ALA A 121 24.08 -16.84 -11.02
N TYR A 122 23.34 -17.93 -10.97
CA TYR A 122 23.51 -18.96 -9.95
C TYR A 122 24.89 -19.62 -10.07
N THR A 123 25.52 -19.82 -8.92
CA THR A 123 26.68 -20.69 -8.75
C THR A 123 26.46 -21.54 -7.51
N GLU A 124 26.88 -22.81 -7.53
CA GLU A 124 26.58 -23.76 -6.43
C GLU A 124 27.19 -23.32 -5.10
N ASP A 125 28.46 -22.92 -5.13
CA ASP A 125 29.23 -22.52 -3.95
C ASP A 125 29.58 -21.02 -3.92
N GLY A 126 29.03 -20.22 -4.84
CA GLY A 126 29.39 -18.81 -4.97
C GLY A 126 28.29 -17.87 -4.50
N ASP A 127 28.69 -16.62 -4.28
CA ASP A 127 27.80 -15.54 -3.90
C ASP A 127 26.78 -15.28 -5.01
N GLN A 128 25.55 -15.03 -4.59
CA GLN A 128 24.50 -14.56 -5.46
C GLN A 128 23.85 -13.31 -4.89
N THR A 129 23.59 -12.32 -5.73
CA THR A 129 22.84 -11.13 -5.34
C THR A 129 21.55 -11.03 -6.14
N ALA A 130 20.51 -10.52 -5.50
CA ALA A 130 19.25 -10.16 -6.13
C ALA A 130 18.82 -8.78 -5.64
N ASN A 131 18.77 -7.82 -6.57
CA ASN A 131 18.32 -6.45 -6.35
C ASN A 131 16.98 -6.29 -7.05
N ILE A 132 15.92 -6.05 -6.29
CA ILE A 132 14.57 -5.92 -6.81
C ILE A 132 14.01 -4.59 -6.34
N THR A 133 13.59 -3.74 -7.28
CA THR A 133 12.83 -2.52 -7.00
C THR A 133 11.46 -2.69 -7.63
N ILE A 134 10.43 -2.49 -6.82
CA ILE A 134 9.03 -2.50 -7.24
C ILE A 134 8.44 -1.17 -6.83
N LYS A 135 7.80 -0.49 -7.78
CA LYS A 135 6.93 0.63 -7.51
C LYS A 135 5.54 0.25 -7.95
N TYR A 136 4.53 0.47 -7.11
CA TYR A 136 3.13 0.37 -7.52
C TYR A 136 2.41 1.67 -7.22
N ALA A 137 1.46 2.00 -8.09
CA ALA A 137 0.70 3.24 -8.12
C ALA A 137 -0.76 2.95 -8.50
N GLY A 138 -1.74 3.65 -7.93
CA GLY A 138 -3.11 3.56 -8.48
C GLY A 138 -4.23 4.18 -7.66
N LYS A 139 -5.37 4.37 -8.34
CA LYS A 139 -6.64 4.88 -7.78
C LYS A 139 -7.54 3.72 -7.36
N ASN A 140 -7.36 3.20 -6.15
CA ASN A 140 -8.18 2.09 -5.64
C ASN A 140 -9.28 2.53 -4.67
N PHE A 141 -9.87 3.69 -4.99
CA PHE A 141 -10.94 4.30 -4.23
C PHE A 141 -12.15 4.51 -5.16
N ALA A 142 -13.28 3.88 -4.84
CA ALA A 142 -14.48 3.85 -5.69
C ALA A 142 -15.22 5.18 -5.68
N PHE A 143 -14.77 6.17 -6.46
CA PHE A 143 -15.46 7.44 -6.58
C PHE A 143 -16.72 7.34 -7.42
N TYR A 144 -17.63 8.29 -7.18
CA TYR A 144 -18.74 8.56 -8.06
C TYR A 144 -18.18 8.86 -9.47
N PHE A 145 -18.63 8.10 -10.46
CA PHE A 145 -18.15 8.13 -11.85
C PHE A 145 -16.75 7.54 -12.13
N ALA A 146 -15.97 7.07 -11.14
CA ALA A 146 -14.64 6.49 -11.41
C ALA A 146 -14.67 5.30 -12.40
N ASP A 147 -15.76 4.53 -12.39
CA ASP A 147 -15.95 3.41 -13.31
C ASP A 147 -16.48 3.82 -14.69
N THR A 148 -16.79 5.11 -14.90
CA THR A 148 -17.22 5.65 -16.18
C THR A 148 -16.06 6.33 -16.90
N ASP A 149 -16.07 6.31 -18.23
CA ASP A 149 -15.09 7.05 -19.05
C ASP A 149 -15.04 8.54 -18.67
N ILE A 150 -16.20 9.13 -18.40
CA ILE A 150 -16.35 10.53 -18.00
C ILE A 150 -15.66 10.80 -16.66
N GLY A 151 -15.87 9.97 -15.64
CA GLY A 151 -15.19 10.16 -14.36
C GLY A 151 -13.73 9.80 -14.41
N HIS A 152 -13.28 8.88 -15.27
CA HIS A 152 -11.87 8.66 -15.51
C HIS A 152 -11.20 9.86 -16.21
N ASP A 153 -11.87 10.51 -17.17
CA ASP A 153 -11.34 11.71 -17.82
C ASP A 153 -11.37 12.95 -16.90
N ILE A 154 -12.37 13.04 -16.01
CA ILE A 154 -12.57 14.18 -15.11
C ILE A 154 -11.81 14.06 -13.77
N LEU A 155 -11.70 12.84 -13.20
CA LEU A 155 -11.05 12.54 -11.91
C LEU A 155 -9.70 11.80 -12.08
N GLY A 156 -9.51 11.11 -13.21
CA GLY A 156 -8.40 10.18 -13.47
C GLY A 156 -7.19 10.84 -14.11
N GLY A 157 -7.39 11.85 -14.94
CA GLY A 157 -6.34 12.50 -15.73
C GLY A 157 -6.35 11.98 -17.17
N PRO A 158 -5.77 12.71 -18.12
CA PRO A 158 -5.65 12.24 -19.48
C PRO A 158 -4.78 10.97 -19.50
N ASN A 159 -5.41 9.82 -19.73
CA ASN A 159 -4.78 8.55 -20.07
C ASN A 159 -3.79 7.99 -19.03
N SER A 160 -4.21 6.94 -18.32
CA SER A 160 -3.33 5.99 -17.64
C SER A 160 -2.50 5.11 -18.61
N ASN A 161 -2.24 5.59 -19.83
CA ASN A 161 -1.52 4.88 -20.88
C ASN A 161 -0.09 5.42 -20.97
N GLU A 162 0.89 4.77 -20.30
CA GLU A 162 2.36 4.87 -20.47
C GLU A 162 3.02 6.27 -20.56
N ALA A 163 2.25 7.35 -20.59
CA ALA A 163 2.69 8.72 -20.70
C ALA A 163 2.57 9.32 -19.31
N ARG A 164 3.74 9.50 -18.69
CA ARG A 164 4.06 10.52 -17.70
C ARG A 164 2.89 11.42 -17.27
N ASP A 165 2.44 11.23 -16.03
CA ASP A 165 1.48 12.09 -15.31
C ASP A 165 2.04 13.50 -14.97
N ASP A 166 3.21 13.90 -15.51
CA ASP A 166 3.81 15.22 -15.28
C ASP A 166 3.35 16.29 -16.29
N VAL A 167 2.51 15.93 -17.27
CA VAL A 167 1.90 16.89 -18.20
C VAL A 167 0.39 16.79 -18.05
N GLY A 168 -0.17 17.74 -17.28
CA GLY A 168 -1.62 17.95 -17.19
C GLY A 168 -2.25 18.00 -18.59
N SER A 169 -3.53 17.62 -18.67
CA SER A 169 -4.28 17.54 -19.92
C SER A 169 -4.00 18.70 -20.87
N ALA A 170 -3.81 18.34 -22.14
CA ALA A 170 -3.63 19.26 -23.27
C ALA A 170 -4.83 20.21 -23.52
N ASP A 171 -5.82 20.24 -22.63
CA ASP A 171 -6.79 21.31 -22.51
C ASP A 171 -6.51 22.08 -21.22
N ASP A 172 -6.10 23.35 -21.38
CA ASP A 172 -5.80 24.39 -20.37
C ASP A 172 -7.01 24.76 -19.46
N GLY A 173 -8.00 23.88 -19.35
CA GLY A 173 -9.13 24.00 -18.44
C GLY A 173 -8.81 23.30 -17.14
N TRP A 174 -8.70 24.04 -16.05
CA TRP A 174 -8.66 23.53 -14.68
C TRP A 174 -9.82 22.53 -14.47
N ILE A 175 -9.56 21.22 -14.54
CA ILE A 175 -10.57 20.20 -14.24
C ILE A 175 -10.58 20.04 -12.72
N PRO A 176 -11.65 20.46 -12.02
CA PRO A 176 -11.66 20.57 -10.55
C PRO A 176 -11.53 19.23 -9.79
N TYR A 177 -11.46 18.11 -10.52
CA TYR A 177 -11.63 16.77 -9.99
C TYR A 177 -10.41 15.86 -10.13
N ASN A 178 -9.44 16.16 -11.02
CA ASN A 178 -8.12 15.51 -11.04
C ASN A 178 -7.31 15.67 -9.74
N GLY A 179 -7.72 16.61 -8.89
CA GLY A 179 -7.09 16.88 -7.60
C GLY A 179 -7.85 16.33 -6.39
N VAL A 180 -8.95 15.57 -6.55
CA VAL A 180 -9.79 15.19 -5.40
C VAL A 180 -9.24 13.98 -4.65
N VAL A 181 -8.73 12.95 -5.32
CA VAL A 181 -7.89 11.93 -4.68
C VAL A 181 -6.71 11.50 -5.56
N PRO A 182 -5.48 11.72 -5.08
CA PRO A 182 -4.24 11.31 -5.72
C PRO A 182 -4.04 9.80 -5.67
N ASP A 183 -3.15 9.33 -6.53
CA ASP A 183 -2.71 7.94 -6.56
C ASP A 183 -2.03 7.55 -5.25
N LEU A 184 -2.25 6.30 -4.85
CA LEU A 184 -1.44 5.65 -3.83
C LEU A 184 -0.13 5.20 -4.46
N ASP A 185 1.00 5.76 -4.04
CA ASP A 185 2.33 5.41 -4.51
C ASP A 185 3.18 4.77 -3.40
N VAL A 186 3.69 3.57 -3.66
CA VAL A 186 4.65 2.89 -2.80
C VAL A 186 5.77 2.28 -3.65
N THR A 187 7.00 2.49 -3.20
CA THR A 187 8.22 1.87 -3.73
C THR A 187 8.85 0.99 -2.66
N ASN A 188 9.16 -0.24 -3.05
CA ASN A 188 9.88 -1.22 -2.26
C ASN A 188 11.20 -1.55 -2.96
N GLN A 189 12.31 -1.50 -2.23
CA GLN A 189 13.60 -1.97 -2.70
C GLN A 189 14.05 -3.11 -1.81
N LEU A 190 14.27 -4.28 -2.41
CA LEU A 190 14.78 -5.47 -1.77
C LEU A 190 16.18 -5.78 -2.32
N PHE A 191 17.12 -5.97 -1.42
CA PHE A 191 18.46 -6.46 -1.68
C PHE A 191 18.64 -7.78 -0.94
N LEU A 192 19.02 -8.83 -1.68
CA LEU A 192 19.42 -10.11 -1.14
C LEU A 192 20.86 -10.37 -1.53
N HIS A 193 21.68 -10.77 -0.57
CA HIS A 193 23.00 -11.36 -0.82
C HIS A 193 23.03 -12.73 -0.17
N LEU A 194 23.23 -13.75 -0.99
CA LEU A 194 23.25 -15.15 -0.61
C LEU A 194 24.69 -15.64 -0.64
N ASP A 195 25.23 -15.95 0.52
CA ASP A 195 26.51 -16.66 0.69
C ASP A 195 26.20 -18.16 0.74
N ARG A 196 26.25 -18.80 -0.43
CA ARG A 196 25.88 -20.22 -0.58
C ARG A 196 26.92 -21.15 0.05
N ALA A 197 28.19 -20.76 0.06
CA ALA A 197 29.25 -21.52 0.69
C ALA A 197 29.05 -21.67 2.20
N ASN A 198 28.60 -20.59 2.86
CA ASN A 198 28.33 -20.59 4.30
C ASN A 198 26.86 -20.88 4.65
N GLY A 199 25.99 -21.01 3.64
CA GLY A 199 24.56 -21.22 3.85
C GLY A 199 23.89 -20.07 4.61
N LYS A 200 24.29 -18.83 4.29
CA LYS A 200 23.82 -17.61 4.94
C LYS A 200 23.29 -16.59 3.94
N ALA A 201 22.45 -15.70 4.41
CA ALA A 201 21.98 -14.57 3.62
C ALA A 201 22.00 -13.26 4.41
N GLN A 202 22.15 -12.17 3.68
CA GLN A 202 21.86 -10.82 4.12
C GLN A 202 20.63 -10.32 3.35
N VAL A 203 19.71 -9.71 4.08
CA VAL A 203 18.47 -9.17 3.52
C VAL A 203 18.38 -7.72 3.91
N GLN A 204 18.26 -6.83 2.92
CA GLN A 204 17.97 -5.43 3.17
C GLN A 204 16.73 -5.02 2.41
N MET A 205 15.87 -4.24 3.05
CA MET A 205 14.65 -3.77 2.46
C MET A 205 14.39 -2.32 2.87
N THR A 206 13.98 -1.50 1.91
CA THR A 206 13.47 -0.15 2.17
C THR A 206 12.11 0.01 1.53
N MET A 207 11.22 0.72 2.23
CA MET A 207 9.91 1.11 1.73
C MET A 207 9.81 2.63 1.78
N THR A 208 9.38 3.23 0.68
CA THR A 208 9.09 4.66 0.57
C THR A 208 7.76 4.86 -0.14
N GLY A 209 7.03 5.92 0.17
CA GLY A 209 5.76 6.20 -0.50
C GLY A 209 5.02 7.36 0.13
N ASP A 210 3.70 7.39 -0.07
CA ASP A 210 2.87 8.48 0.47
C ASP A 210 2.70 8.44 1.99
N GLY A 211 2.91 7.27 2.61
CA GLY A 211 2.69 7.06 4.04
C GLY A 211 1.21 6.85 4.41
N PHE A 212 0.37 6.57 3.43
CA PHE A 212 -1.03 6.15 3.60
C PHE A 212 -1.42 5.23 2.43
N PRO A 213 -2.19 4.15 2.63
CA PRO A 213 -2.67 3.63 3.91
C PRO A 213 -1.56 2.84 4.61
N ASN A 214 -1.88 1.77 5.34
CA ASN A 214 -0.84 0.88 5.86
C ASN A 214 -0.17 0.14 4.70
N ALA A 215 1.04 -0.35 4.92
CA ALA A 215 1.74 -1.17 3.95
C ALA A 215 2.53 -2.29 4.63
N GLU A 216 2.70 -3.42 3.96
CA GLU A 216 3.50 -4.54 4.46
C GLU A 216 4.21 -5.25 3.32
N SER A 217 5.38 -5.80 3.63
CA SER A 217 6.21 -6.55 2.67
C SER A 217 6.88 -7.74 3.34
N PHE A 218 6.91 -8.87 2.64
CA PHE A 218 7.44 -10.13 3.15
C PHE A 218 7.90 -11.05 2.01
N ILE A 219 8.77 -12.01 2.33
CA ILE A 219 9.22 -13.04 1.40
C ILE A 219 8.60 -14.38 1.79
N ILE A 220 8.15 -15.16 0.81
CA ILE A 220 7.73 -16.55 0.98
C ILE A 220 8.70 -17.47 0.24
N ALA A 221 9.13 -18.55 0.90
CA ALA A 221 9.90 -19.61 0.27
C ALA A 221 9.68 -20.93 1.03
N GLY A 222 9.46 -22.03 0.32
CA GLY A 222 9.34 -23.35 0.94
C GLY A 222 8.19 -23.53 1.95
N GLY A 223 7.15 -22.69 1.85
CA GLY A 223 6.04 -22.66 2.81
C GLY A 223 6.29 -21.79 4.03
N ASP A 224 7.52 -21.26 4.19
CA ASP A 224 7.87 -20.33 5.24
C ASP A 224 7.70 -18.88 4.77
N THR A 225 7.58 -17.97 5.75
CA THR A 225 7.42 -16.54 5.50
C THR A 225 8.36 -15.73 6.37
N LEU A 226 9.04 -14.76 5.77
CA LEU A 226 9.93 -13.80 6.43
C LEU A 226 9.33 -12.40 6.29
N GLY A 227 8.84 -11.84 7.40
CA GLY A 227 8.39 -10.46 7.47
C GLY A 227 9.55 -9.49 7.28
N LEU A 228 9.38 -8.53 6.38
CA LEU A 228 10.39 -7.52 6.10
C LEU A 228 9.92 -6.13 6.53
N ALA A 229 8.66 -5.77 6.30
CA ALA A 229 8.17 -4.44 6.63
C ALA A 229 6.70 -4.47 7.01
N THR A 230 6.35 -3.58 7.93
CA THR A 230 4.98 -3.23 8.32
C THR A 230 4.99 -1.75 8.64
N HIS A 231 4.26 -0.94 7.89
CA HIS A 231 4.13 0.49 8.06
C HIS A 231 2.72 0.82 8.53
N ILE A 232 2.62 1.55 9.64
CA ILE A 232 1.36 2.15 10.09
C ILE A 232 1.24 3.55 9.49
N ARG A 233 0.15 3.79 8.76
CA ARG A 233 -0.14 5.06 8.08
C ARG A 233 0.13 6.28 8.96
N THR A 234 0.62 7.34 8.34
CA THR A 234 1.07 8.56 9.02
C THR A 234 0.02 9.69 9.05
N GLY A 235 -1.11 9.50 8.39
CA GLY A 235 -2.22 10.45 8.35
C GLY A 235 -3.42 9.86 7.63
N THR A 236 -4.15 10.70 6.90
CA THR A 236 -5.38 10.34 6.17
C THR A 236 -5.17 10.39 4.66
N ALA A 237 -6.08 9.77 3.90
CA ALA A 237 -6.07 9.80 2.43
C ALA A 237 -5.91 11.22 1.87
N ILE A 238 -6.76 12.16 2.33
CA ILE A 238 -6.77 13.55 1.85
C ILE A 238 -5.50 14.34 2.21
N THR A 239 -4.73 13.91 3.22
CA THR A 239 -3.52 14.63 3.65
C THR A 239 -2.25 14.03 3.06
N GLN A 240 -2.18 12.72 2.88
CA GLN A 240 -0.95 12.02 2.55
C GLN A 240 -0.78 11.73 1.07
N LEU A 241 -1.84 11.32 0.38
CA LEU A 241 -1.79 11.04 -1.05
C LEU A 241 -1.38 12.30 -1.87
N PRO A 242 -1.79 13.55 -1.51
CA PRO A 242 -1.53 14.66 -2.43
C PRO A 242 -0.07 15.09 -2.48
N GLY A 243 0.44 15.17 -3.71
CA GLY A 243 1.74 15.76 -4.03
C GLY A 243 2.87 14.76 -4.26
N GLY A 244 2.57 13.47 -4.49
CA GLY A 244 3.56 12.45 -4.89
C GLY A 244 4.67 12.32 -3.85
N ARG A 245 4.30 12.04 -2.59
CA ARG A 245 5.29 12.06 -1.51
C ARG A 245 6.12 10.79 -1.58
N ALA A 246 7.41 10.93 -1.26
CA ALA A 246 8.32 9.80 -1.12
C ALA A 246 8.88 9.77 0.30
N ILE A 247 8.00 9.67 1.30
CA ILE A 247 8.45 9.55 2.69
C ILE A 247 9.08 8.18 2.89
N ARG A 248 10.12 8.10 3.71
CA ARG A 248 10.63 6.81 4.16
C ARG A 248 9.60 6.22 5.12
N MET A 249 9.16 5.00 4.84
CA MET A 249 8.12 4.28 5.58
C MET A 249 8.73 3.16 6.42
N CYS A 250 9.58 2.31 5.83
CA CYS A 250 10.25 1.23 6.55
C CYS A 250 11.70 1.05 6.11
N MET A 251 12.49 0.48 7.00
CA MET A 251 13.83 -0.02 6.71
C MET A 251 14.06 -1.30 7.49
N THR A 252 14.61 -2.31 6.82
CA THR A 252 14.97 -3.59 7.41
C THR A 252 16.34 -4.02 6.92
N GLN A 253 17.19 -4.44 7.85
CA GLN A 253 18.51 -5.00 7.61
C GLN A 253 18.68 -6.22 8.50
N LEU A 254 18.75 -7.38 7.87
CA LEU A 254 18.97 -8.67 8.49
C LEU A 254 20.32 -9.23 8.02
N SER A 255 21.10 -9.78 8.93
CA SER A 255 22.30 -10.55 8.61
C SER A 255 22.18 -11.96 9.19
N ASP A 256 23.10 -12.82 8.77
CA ASP A 256 23.25 -14.18 9.29
C ASP A 256 21.98 -15.03 9.19
N VAL A 257 21.08 -14.67 8.27
CA VAL A 257 19.84 -15.39 7.99
C VAL A 257 20.22 -16.79 7.50
N ASP A 258 19.78 -17.84 8.19
CA ASP A 258 20.05 -19.21 7.73
C ASP A 258 19.46 -19.41 6.31
N TRP A 259 20.31 -19.85 5.38
CA TRP A 259 19.96 -20.04 3.97
C TRP A 259 20.51 -21.35 3.43
N THR A 260 19.82 -22.44 3.79
CA THR A 260 20.16 -23.81 3.41
C THR A 260 19.04 -24.47 2.61
N ALA A 261 19.28 -25.68 2.12
CA ALA A 261 18.27 -26.46 1.41
C ALA A 261 17.06 -26.82 2.28
N GLN A 262 17.24 -26.88 3.61
CA GLN A 262 16.20 -27.21 4.59
C GLN A 262 15.59 -25.97 5.24
N ASP A 263 16.23 -24.81 5.11
CA ASP A 263 15.84 -23.57 5.75
C ASP A 263 16.24 -22.37 4.90
N THR A 264 15.31 -21.89 4.07
CA THR A 264 15.59 -20.90 3.03
C THR A 264 15.17 -19.49 3.46
N LEU A 265 14.73 -19.27 4.70
CA LEU A 265 14.29 -17.97 5.21
C LEU A 265 14.72 -17.72 6.66
N GLY A 266 15.73 -18.44 7.14
CA GLY A 266 16.32 -18.25 8.45
C GLY A 266 15.44 -18.71 9.59
N SER A 267 15.62 -19.91 10.11
CA SER A 267 15.11 -20.26 11.44
C SER A 267 15.71 -19.32 12.49
N ASN A 268 16.98 -18.93 12.29
CA ASN A 268 17.67 -17.88 13.04
C ASN A 268 18.18 -16.79 12.09
N LEU A 269 18.26 -15.58 12.64
CA LEU A 269 18.75 -14.39 11.98
C LEU A 269 19.20 -13.35 13.01
N THR A 270 19.94 -12.35 12.55
CA THR A 270 20.27 -11.16 13.31
C THR A 270 19.55 -9.96 12.70
N ALA A 271 18.65 -9.35 13.46
CA ALA A 271 18.01 -8.09 13.09
C ALA A 271 18.94 -6.93 13.46
N ASN A 272 19.63 -6.37 12.47
CA ASN A 272 20.55 -5.24 12.70
C ASN A 272 19.80 -3.91 12.80
N ALA A 273 18.73 -3.77 12.02
CA ALA A 273 17.86 -2.60 12.03
C ALA A 273 16.50 -2.98 11.44
N VAL A 274 15.41 -2.83 12.19
CA VAL A 274 14.05 -3.02 11.68
C VAL A 274 13.18 -1.89 12.19
N PHE A 275 12.88 -0.92 11.33
CA PHE A 275 12.23 0.32 11.70
C PHE A 275 10.97 0.59 10.87
N ASP A 276 9.95 1.10 11.54
CA ASP A 276 8.83 1.82 10.93
C ASP A 276 8.96 3.32 11.22
N TYR A 277 9.02 4.13 10.17
CA TYR A 277 9.12 5.57 10.23
C TYR A 277 7.73 6.18 10.07
N MET A 278 7.25 6.82 11.13
CA MET A 278 5.99 7.53 11.14
C MET A 278 6.26 9.04 11.28
N SER A 279 5.35 9.92 10.85
CA SER A 279 5.62 11.37 10.68
C SER A 279 6.35 12.07 11.83
N PHE A 280 6.17 11.62 13.08
CA PHE A 280 6.79 12.23 14.25
C PHE A 280 7.54 11.23 15.14
N SER A 281 7.71 9.99 14.70
CA SER A 281 8.32 8.95 15.53
C SER A 281 8.85 7.80 14.68
N THR A 282 10.03 7.31 15.03
CA THR A 282 10.52 6.02 14.56
C THR A 282 10.14 4.96 15.59
N THR A 283 9.62 3.84 15.13
CA THR A 283 9.39 2.66 15.96
C THR A 283 10.36 1.57 15.55
N GLU A 284 11.21 1.16 16.47
CA GLU A 284 11.98 -0.07 16.35
C GLU A 284 11.02 -1.25 16.50
N VAL A 285 10.95 -2.06 15.46
CA VAL A 285 10.13 -3.27 15.44
C VAL A 285 10.90 -4.44 16.04
N ALA A 286 12.20 -4.54 15.74
CA ALA A 286 13.05 -5.64 16.19
C ALA A 286 14.55 -5.26 16.12
N GLU A 287 15.33 -5.78 17.06
CA GLU A 287 16.79 -5.69 17.10
C GLU A 287 17.36 -6.98 17.73
N GLY A 288 18.55 -7.40 17.27
CA GLY A 288 19.34 -8.48 17.87
C GLY A 288 19.12 -9.86 17.24
N GLU A 289 19.75 -10.87 17.85
CA GLU A 289 19.61 -12.27 17.45
C GLU A 289 18.22 -12.80 17.79
N MET A 290 17.52 -13.37 16.81
CA MET A 290 16.19 -13.92 17.01
C MET A 290 15.83 -14.98 15.98
N SER A 291 14.69 -15.65 16.22
CA SER A 291 14.10 -16.52 15.20
C SER A 291 13.23 -15.73 14.24
N ARG A 292 13.05 -16.24 13.01
CA ARG A 292 12.05 -15.71 12.07
C ARG A 292 10.65 -15.64 12.66
N VAL A 293 10.25 -16.61 13.49
CA VAL A 293 8.95 -16.60 14.17
C VAL A 293 8.84 -15.40 15.13
N ALA A 294 9.92 -15.09 15.86
CA ALA A 294 9.95 -13.93 16.75
C ALA A 294 9.90 -12.61 15.96
N LEU A 295 10.67 -12.50 14.87
CA LEU A 295 10.63 -11.34 13.98
C LEU A 295 9.23 -11.13 13.38
N ASN A 296 8.62 -12.19 12.84
CA ASN A 296 7.27 -12.13 12.30
C ASN A 296 6.26 -11.71 13.38
N ARG A 297 6.37 -12.24 14.60
CA ARG A 297 5.50 -11.82 15.71
C ARG A 297 5.70 -10.35 16.07
N ALA A 298 6.92 -9.82 15.97
CA ALA A 298 7.19 -8.41 16.23
C ALA A 298 6.51 -7.50 15.21
N HIS A 299 6.49 -7.89 13.93
CA HIS A 299 5.72 -7.20 12.89
C HIS A 299 4.21 -7.30 13.11
N LEU A 300 3.70 -8.53 13.26
CA LEU A 300 2.26 -8.82 13.31
C LEU A 300 1.60 -8.45 14.66
N GLY A 301 2.38 -8.34 15.74
CA GLY A 301 1.90 -7.98 17.06
C GLY A 301 1.56 -6.49 17.22
N ARG A 302 1.76 -5.69 16.17
CA ARG A 302 1.48 -4.26 16.15
C ARG A 302 0.02 -4.03 15.74
N ALA A 303 -0.67 -3.17 16.47
CA ALA A 303 -2.04 -2.79 16.11
C ALA A 303 -2.06 -2.00 14.80
N ALA A 304 -2.69 -2.54 13.75
CA ALA A 304 -2.68 -1.92 12.43
C ALA A 304 -3.45 -0.59 12.41
N THR A 305 -4.48 -0.45 13.25
CA THR A 305 -5.21 0.82 13.45
C THR A 305 -4.31 1.93 13.97
N GLY A 306 -3.20 1.60 14.63
CA GLY A 306 -2.33 2.54 15.32
C GLY A 306 -2.91 3.00 16.66
N ASN A 307 -2.29 4.04 17.23
CA ASN A 307 -2.66 4.55 18.55
C ASN A 307 -3.97 5.36 18.48
N LEU A 308 -4.62 5.60 19.62
CA LEU A 308 -5.87 6.36 19.75
C LEU A 308 -5.89 7.69 18.97
N LEU A 309 -4.77 8.42 18.94
CA LEU A 309 -4.65 9.68 18.20
C LEU A 309 -4.85 9.52 16.69
N ARG A 310 -4.48 8.37 16.10
CA ARG A 310 -4.65 8.10 14.66
C ARG A 310 -6.09 7.77 14.33
N ASN A 311 -6.75 6.95 15.15
CA ASN A 311 -8.19 6.71 15.03
C ASN A 311 -8.99 8.02 15.08
N ILE A 312 -8.58 8.98 15.92
CA ILE A 312 -9.21 10.31 15.95
C ILE A 312 -8.96 11.08 14.65
N GLN A 313 -7.76 10.98 14.05
CA GLN A 313 -7.42 11.64 12.80
C GLN A 313 -8.22 11.11 11.61
N ASP A 314 -8.52 9.81 11.53
CA ASP A 314 -9.34 9.27 10.43
C ASP A 314 -10.78 9.82 10.44
N HIS A 315 -11.26 10.24 11.60
CA HIS A 315 -12.60 10.81 11.77
C HIS A 315 -12.64 12.34 11.74
N LEU A 316 -11.49 13.01 11.64
CA LEU A 316 -11.42 14.47 11.52
C LEU A 316 -10.93 14.87 10.13
N PRO A 317 -11.75 15.61 9.33
CA PRO A 317 -11.33 16.13 8.03
C PRO A 317 -10.45 17.39 8.21
N ILE A 318 -9.48 17.33 9.12
CA ILE A 318 -8.63 18.48 9.45
C ILE A 318 -7.24 18.19 8.88
N PRO A 319 -6.71 19.06 8.00
CA PRO A 319 -5.34 18.94 7.56
C PRO A 319 -4.41 18.95 8.78
N SER A 320 -3.51 17.98 8.85
CA SER A 320 -2.37 18.09 9.76
C SER A 320 -1.68 19.43 9.48
N PRO A 321 -1.36 20.25 10.49
CA PRO A 321 -0.51 21.41 10.28
C PRO A 321 0.85 20.92 9.78
N ARG A 322 1.10 21.02 8.47
CA ARG A 322 2.44 20.85 7.88
C ARG A 322 3.34 21.97 8.42
N ASN A 323 4.51 21.58 8.91
CA ASN A 323 5.80 22.26 8.71
C ASN A 323 5.84 23.80 8.89
N TYR A 324 6.01 24.28 10.12
CA TYR A 324 6.54 25.62 10.41
C TYR A 324 8.08 25.61 10.49
N GLU A 325 8.78 25.14 9.46
CA GLU A 325 10.26 25.26 9.39
C GLU A 325 10.77 26.19 8.27
N TRP A 326 9.89 26.85 7.51
CA TRP A 326 10.30 27.79 6.45
C TRP A 326 10.01 29.28 6.76
N LEU A 327 9.93 29.68 8.04
CA LEU A 327 9.68 31.09 8.42
C LEU A 327 10.65 31.69 9.45
N TRP A 328 11.84 31.10 9.64
CA TRP A 328 12.90 31.74 10.44
C TRP A 328 14.32 31.57 9.88
N GLU A 329 14.48 31.71 8.56
CA GLU A 329 15.72 32.20 7.94
C GLU A 329 15.40 33.27 6.88
#